data_AF-A0A929NXM6-F1
#
_entry.id   AF-A0A929NXM6-F1
#
_cell.length_a   1.000
_cell.length_b   1.000
_cell.length_c   1.000
_cell.angle_alpha   90.00
_cell.angle_beta   90.00
_cell.angle_gamma   90.00
#
_symmetry.space_group_name_H-M   'P 1'
#
loop_
_entity.id
_entity.type
_entity.pdbx_description
1 polymer ?
#
loop_
_entity_poly.entity_id
_entity_poly.type
_entity_poly.pdbx_seq_one_letter_code
_entity_poly.pdbx_strand_id
1 'polypeptide(L)'
;MSCQTCHKQGKAAFGKNFAKPYPHSVGMVKSKFGVAQVKLDEMIQFCIIEPMAGKPLAWDSKELAALTAYTQKLQNEFLGLFSGIQISRNLLLNVTLL
;
A
#
# COMPACT_ATOMS: atom_id res chain seq x y z
N MET A 1 14.22 -1.20 14.22
CA MET A 1 13.54 -0.08 13.52
C MET A 1 12.07 -0.46 13.31
N SER A 2 11.14 0.50 13.27
CA SER A 2 9.72 0.22 12.93
C SER A 2 9.36 0.72 11.54
N CYS A 3 8.27 0.21 10.94
CA CYS A 3 7.78 0.64 9.63
C CYS A 3 7.53 2.16 9.57
N GLN A 4 7.01 2.73 10.67
CA GLN A 4 6.71 4.16 10.78
C GLN A 4 7.97 5.03 10.77
N THR A 5 9.16 4.47 10.98
CA THR A 5 10.41 5.23 10.87
C THR A 5 10.58 5.79 9.46
N CYS A 6 10.20 5.03 8.43
CA CYS A 6 10.18 5.45 7.03
C CYS A 6 8.79 5.91 6.58
N HIS A 7 7.71 5.31 7.08
CA HIS A 7 6.33 5.57 6.67
C HIS A 7 5.56 6.45 7.66
N LYS A 8 6.12 7.61 8.04
CA LYS A 8 5.62 8.49 9.13
C LYS A 8 4.20 9.06 8.92
N GLN A 9 3.69 9.07 7.69
CA GLN A 9 2.43 9.74 7.33
C GLN A 9 1.43 8.81 6.62
N GLY A 10 1.48 7.52 6.93
CA GLY A 10 0.61 6.53 6.29
C GLY A 10 0.74 6.58 4.76
N LYS A 11 -0.38 6.67 4.04
CA LYS A 11 -0.39 6.69 2.56
C LYS A 11 0.46 7.81 1.94
N ALA A 12 0.61 8.96 2.61
CA ALA A 12 1.36 10.10 2.08
C ALA A 12 2.87 9.85 2.01
N ALA A 13 3.38 8.86 2.76
CA ALA A 13 4.78 8.48 2.74
C ALA A 13 5.15 7.50 1.61
N PHE A 14 4.17 7.05 0.81
CA PHE A 14 4.42 6.15 -0.31
C PHE A 14 4.67 6.91 -1.61
N GLY A 15 5.61 6.43 -2.42
CA GLY A 15 5.90 6.99 -3.74
C GLY A 15 4.86 6.60 -4.79
N LYS A 16 4.86 7.30 -5.93
CA LYS A 16 3.90 7.08 -7.05
C LYS A 16 3.80 5.62 -7.53
N ASN A 17 4.88 4.84 -7.44
CA ASN A 17 4.86 3.44 -7.87
C ASN A 17 3.93 2.57 -7.00
N PHE A 18 3.67 2.96 -5.75
CA PHE A 18 2.72 2.28 -4.87
C PHE A 18 1.27 2.29 -5.40
N ALA A 19 0.94 3.20 -6.32
CA ALA A 19 -0.37 3.21 -6.99
C ALA A 19 -0.58 2.03 -7.93
N LYS A 20 0.47 1.32 -8.36
CA LYS A 20 0.30 0.20 -9.28
C LYS A 20 -0.29 -1.00 -8.54
N PRO A 21 -1.33 -1.67 -9.08
CA PRO A 21 -1.82 -2.92 -8.51
C PRO A 21 -0.68 -3.92 -8.33
N TYR A 22 -0.70 -4.67 -7.24
CA TYR A 22 0.22 -5.79 -7.04
C TYR A 22 -0.32 -7.05 -7.74
N PRO A 23 0.54 -7.93 -8.28
CA PRO A 23 2.00 -7.80 -8.33
C PRO A 23 2.47 -6.78 -9.38
N HIS A 24 3.59 -6.10 -9.09
CA HIS A 24 4.25 -5.20 -10.04
C HIS A 24 5.75 -5.10 -9.81
N SER A 25 6.48 -4.49 -10.76
CA SER A 25 7.92 -4.31 -10.64
C SER A 25 8.30 -3.13 -9.74
N VAL A 26 9.17 -3.39 -8.76
CA VAL A 26 9.75 -2.39 -7.86
C VAL A 26 11.26 -2.37 -8.03
N GLY A 27 11.81 -1.23 -8.45
CA GLY A 27 13.22 -1.12 -8.84
C GLY A 27 14.21 -1.57 -7.76
N MET A 28 14.01 -1.15 -6.51
CA MET A 28 14.91 -1.55 -5.41
C MET A 28 14.89 -3.06 -5.12
N VAL A 29 13.72 -3.69 -5.25
CA VAL A 29 13.56 -5.13 -5.03
C VAL A 29 14.21 -5.90 -6.17
N LYS A 30 13.99 -5.48 -7.42
CA LYS A 30 14.65 -6.06 -8.59
C LYS A 30 16.17 -5.97 -8.48
N SER A 31 16.71 -4.81 -8.10
CA SER A 31 18.16 -4.61 -8.00
C SER A 31 18.82 -5.39 -6.87
N LYS A 32 18.12 -5.58 -5.73
CA LYS A 32 18.69 -6.29 -4.55
C LYS A 32 18.43 -7.79 -4.54
N PHE A 33 17.26 -8.23 -5.03
CA PHE A 33 16.80 -9.62 -4.93
C PHE A 33 16.58 -10.30 -6.28
N GLY A 34 16.75 -9.60 -7.41
CA GLY A 34 16.57 -10.17 -8.75
C GLY A 34 15.12 -10.48 -9.12
N VAL A 35 14.15 -10.08 -8.28
CA VAL A 35 12.72 -10.38 -8.48
C VAL A 35 12.11 -9.43 -9.51
N ALA A 36 11.48 -9.97 -10.55
CA ALA A 36 10.92 -9.18 -11.65
C ALA A 36 9.66 -8.41 -11.26
N GLN A 37 8.75 -9.07 -10.53
CA GLN A 37 7.53 -8.50 -9.96
C GLN A 37 7.37 -9.02 -8.53
N VAL A 38 6.91 -8.15 -7.65
CA VAL A 38 6.75 -8.44 -6.23
C VAL A 38 5.27 -8.38 -5.87
N LYS A 39 4.81 -9.29 -5.01
CA LYS A 39 3.50 -9.23 -4.34
C LYS A 39 3.54 -8.30 -3.12
N LEU A 40 2.38 -7.97 -2.56
CA LEU A 40 2.33 -7.01 -1.44
C LEU A 40 2.96 -7.55 -0.15
N ASP A 41 2.72 -8.82 0.17
CA ASP A 41 3.33 -9.55 1.29
C ASP A 41 4.86 -9.70 1.11
N GLU A 42 5.32 -9.99 -0.11
CA GLU A 42 6.74 -10.03 -0.46
C GLU A 42 7.41 -8.65 -0.28
N MET A 43 6.71 -7.56 -0.59
CA MET A 43 7.21 -6.18 -0.36
C MET A 43 7.34 -5.88 1.14
N ILE A 44 6.41 -6.36 1.97
CA ILE A 44 6.47 -6.22 3.44
C ILE A 44 7.67 -7.00 3.98
N GLN A 45 7.88 -8.24 3.53
CA GLN A 45 9.03 -9.05 3.92
C GLN A 45 10.34 -8.38 3.51
N PHE A 46 10.41 -7.81 2.31
CA PHE A 46 11.55 -7.02 1.87
C PHE A 46 11.84 -5.90 2.87
N CYS A 47 10.83 -5.10 3.27
CA CYS A 47 11.02 -4.00 4.22
C CYS A 47 11.49 -4.46 5.61
N ILE A 48 11.03 -5.63 6.06
CA ILE A 48 11.45 -6.25 7.33
C ILE A 48 12.91 -6.69 7.26
N ILE A 49 13.34 -7.30 6.16
CA ILE A 49 14.72 -7.74 5.98
C ILE A 49 15.62 -6.51 5.76
N GLU A 50 15.19 -5.56 4.92
CA GLU A 50 15.93 -4.39 4.47
C GLU A 50 15.01 -3.16 4.32
N PRO A 51 15.23 -2.06 5.06
CA PRO A 51 16.39 -1.75 5.89
C PRO A 51 16.23 -2.14 7.37
N MET A 52 15.13 -2.80 7.75
CA MET A 52 14.83 -3.02 9.17
C MET A 52 15.75 -4.06 9.83
N ALA A 53 16.48 -4.88 9.05
CA ALA A 53 17.35 -5.96 9.53
C ALA A 53 16.63 -6.90 10.51
N GLY A 54 15.34 -7.10 10.30
CA GLY A 54 14.46 -7.94 11.10
C GLY A 54 14.39 -9.37 10.57
N LYS A 55 13.87 -10.28 11.42
CA LYS A 55 13.57 -11.65 11.03
C LYS A 55 12.29 -11.67 10.16
N PRO A 56 12.29 -12.34 8.99
CA PRO A 56 11.08 -12.52 8.21
C PRO A 56 9.97 -13.17 9.02
N LEU A 57 8.73 -12.77 8.73
CA LEU A 57 7.55 -13.41 9.30
C LEU A 57 7.32 -14.76 8.60
N ALA A 58 6.66 -15.70 9.29
CA ALA A 58 6.22 -16.92 8.63
C ALA A 58 5.17 -16.58 7.56
N TRP A 59 5.23 -17.28 6.41
CA TRP A 59 4.35 -17.00 5.27
C TRP A 59 2.87 -17.20 5.58
N ASP A 60 2.56 -18.11 6.50
CA ASP A 60 1.23 -18.42 7.00
C ASP A 60 0.88 -17.69 8.31
N SER A 61 1.72 -16.75 8.76
CA SER A 61 1.48 -16.01 10.00
C SER A 61 0.29 -15.05 9.89
N LYS A 62 -0.46 -14.92 11.00
CA LYS A 62 -1.53 -13.92 11.11
C LYS A 62 -0.98 -12.50 11.02
N GLU A 63 0.25 -12.30 11.48
CA GLU A 63 0.96 -11.02 11.47
C GLU A 63 1.23 -10.56 10.03
N LEU A 64 1.77 -11.42 9.16
CA LEU A 64 2.02 -11.08 7.75
C LEU A 64 0.69 -10.82 7.02
N ALA A 65 -0.33 -11.64 7.27
CA ALA A 65 -1.67 -11.46 6.71
C ALA A 65 -2.28 -10.11 7.13
N ALA A 66 -2.18 -9.74 8.41
CA ALA A 66 -2.69 -8.47 8.93
C ALA A 66 -1.95 -7.26 8.33
N LEU A 67 -0.61 -7.31 8.26
CA LEU A 67 0.19 -6.25 7.64
C LEU A 67 -0.13 -6.11 6.14
N THR A 68 -0.35 -7.22 5.44
CA THR A 68 -0.73 -7.22 4.02
C THR A 68 -2.10 -6.57 3.82
N ALA A 69 -3.10 -6.96 4.61
CA ALA A 69 -4.44 -6.37 4.56
C ALA A 69 -4.42 -4.86 4.87
N TYR A 70 -3.67 -4.45 5.90
CA TYR A 70 -3.50 -3.05 6.26
C TYR A 70 -2.83 -2.24 5.13
N THR A 71 -1.77 -2.78 4.53
CA THR A 71 -1.07 -2.11 3.44
C THR A 71 -1.94 -2.02 2.18
N GLN A 72 -2.78 -3.03 1.91
CA GLN A 72 -3.75 -2.98 0.81
C GLN A 72 -4.79 -1.88 1.04
N LYS A 73 -5.28 -1.72 2.28
CA LYS A 73 -6.16 -0.60 2.65
C LYS A 73 -5.49 0.74 2.34
N LEU A 74 -4.22 0.91 2.72
CA LEU A 74 -3.46 2.13 2.40
C LEU A 74 -3.31 2.37 0.90
N GLN A 75 -3.08 1.32 0.11
CA GLN A 75 -2.99 1.42 -1.36
C GLN A 75 -4.32 1.91 -1.97
N ASN A 76 -5.43 1.33 -1.52
CA ASN A 76 -6.75 1.74 -1.99
C ASN A 76 -7.07 3.20 -1.60
N GLU A 77 -6.68 3.64 -0.40
CA GLU A 77 -6.80 5.05 0.01
C GLU A 77 -5.87 5.98 -0.80
N PHE A 78 -4.70 5.51 -1.21
CA PHE A 78 -3.77 6.24 -2.07
C PHE A 78 -4.39 6.45 -3.47
N LEU A 79 -5.07 5.43 -3.98
CA LEU A 79 -5.77 5.45 -5.26
C LEU A 79 -7.12 6.18 -5.22
N GLY A 80 -7.60 6.59 -4.04
CA GLY A 80 -8.92 7.20 -3.89
C GLY A 80 -10.09 6.21 -4.07
N LEU A 81 -9.83 4.90 -4.01
CA LEU A 81 -10.84 3.84 -4.17
C LEU A 81 -11.80 3.72 -2.98
N PHE A 82 -11.55 4.45 -1.89
CA PHE A 82 -12.45 4.60 -0.75
C PHE A 82 -13.10 5.98 -0.66
N SER A 83 -12.97 6.84 -1.67
CA SER A 83 -13.61 8.17 -1.73
C SER A 83 -15.13 8.09 -2.05
N GLY A 84 -15.80 7.04 -1.56
CA GLY A 84 -17.18 6.67 -1.86
C GLY A 84 -18.26 7.42 -1.06
N ILE A 85 -18.05 8.68 -0.69
CA ILE A 85 -19.12 9.67 -0.49
C ILE A 85 -18.66 10.99 -1.12
N GLN A 86 -18.50 10.98 -2.44
CA GLN A 86 -18.68 12.17 -3.25
C GLN A 86 -19.81 11.85 -4.22
N ILE A 87 -21.04 11.98 -3.73
CA ILE A 87 -22.21 12.16 -4.59
C ILE A 87 -21.87 13.33 -5.51
N SER A 88 -21.89 13.09 -6.83
CA SER A 88 -21.71 14.11 -7.86
C SER A 88 -22.34 15.44 -7.44
N ARG A 89 -21.51 16.48 -7.26
CA ARG A 89 -21.94 17.87 -7.03
C ARG A 89 -22.89 18.40 -8.12
N ASN A 90 -23.05 17.68 -9.23
CA ASN A 90 -23.98 18.01 -10.31
C ASN A 90 -25.41 17.47 -10.11
N LEU A 91 -25.69 16.62 -9.11
CA LEU A 91 -27.05 16.11 -8.88
C LEU A 91 -27.84 16.91 -7.82
N LEU A 92 -27.16 17.76 -7.04
CA LEU A 92 -27.81 18.61 -6.02
C LEU A 92 -28.21 20.00 -6.53
N LEU A 93 -27.85 20.37 -7.76
CA LEU A 93 -28.24 21.66 -8.34
C LEU A 93 -29.61 21.64 -9.04
N ASN A 94 -30.27 20.49 -9.14
CA ASN A 94 -31.61 20.36 -9.76
C ASN A 94 -32.75 20.13 -8.74
N VAL A 95 -32.47 20.15 -7.44
CA VAL A 95 -33.48 19.94 -6.38
C VAL A 95 -33.68 21.20 -5.52
N THR A 96 -33.35 22.37 -6.08
CA THR A 96 -33.61 23.68 -5.43
C THR A 96 -34.45 24.59 -6.34
N LEU A 97 -35.06 24.03 -7.40
CA LEU A 97 -35.85 24.75 -8.41
C LEU A 97 -37.22 24.13 -8.67
N LEU A 98 -37.78 23.48 -7.63
CA LEU A 98 -39.19 23.09 -7.55
C LEU A 98 -39.75 23.51 -6.20
#